data_AF-A0A969IG63-F1
#
_entry.id   AF-A0A969IG63-F1
#
_cell.length_a   1.000
_cell.length_b   1.000
_cell.length_c   1.000
_cell.angle_alpha   90.00
_cell.angle_beta   90.00
_cell.angle_gamma   90.00
#
_symmetry.space_group_name_H-M   'P 1'
#
loop_
_entity.id
_entity.type
_entity.pdbx_description
1 polymer ?
#
loop_
_entity_poly.entity_id
_entity_poly.type
_entity_poly.pdbx_seq_one_letter_code
_entity_poly.pdbx_strand_id
1 'polypeptide(L)' 'IAAGTAVRFEPGQTRTVELVALGGARVVYGFQGKIMGVLP' A
#
# COMPACT_ATOMS: atom_id res chain seq x y z
N ILE A 1 4.41 7.32 -5.25
CA ILE A 1 5.89 7.48 -5.23
C ILE A 1 6.51 6.69 -6.38
N ALA A 2 7.77 6.96 -6.74
CA ALA A 2 8.44 6.21 -7.81
C ALA A 2 8.56 4.72 -7.45
N ALA A 3 8.45 3.84 -8.46
CA ALA A 3 8.57 2.40 -8.25
C ALA A 3 9.93 2.05 -7.60
N GLY A 4 9.91 1.15 -6.62
CA GLY A 4 11.11 0.72 -5.89
C GLY A 4 11.56 1.65 -4.76
N THR A 5 10.84 2.74 -4.48
CA THR A 5 11.14 3.64 -3.36
C THR A 5 10.26 3.36 -2.14
N ALA A 6 10.61 3.93 -0.98
CA ALA A 6 9.88 3.76 0.27
C ALA A 6 9.77 5.08 1.06
N VAL A 7 8.76 5.18 1.92
CA VAL A 7 8.59 6.27 2.89
C VAL A 7 8.92 5.74 4.29
N ARG A 8 9.90 6.35 4.96
CA ARG A 8 10.28 6.01 6.35
C ARG A 8 9.57 6.92 7.35
N PHE A 9 9.05 6.32 8.40
CA PHE A 9 8.43 7.00 9.54
C PHE A 9 9.27 6.71 10.79
N GLU A 10 9.75 7.76 11.46
CA GLU A 10 10.42 7.63 12.76
C GLU A 10 9.42 7.59 13.92
N PRO A 11 9.81 7.07 15.10
CA PRO A 11 9.00 7.20 16.31
C PRO A 11 8.56 8.65 16.58
N GLY A 12 7.25 8.86 16.72
CA GLY A 12 6.65 10.17 16.95
C GLY A 12 6.51 11.06 15.70
N GLN A 13 6.98 10.62 14.53
CA GLN A 13 6.86 11.40 13.31
C GLN A 13 5.49 11.22 12.64
N THR A 14 4.84 12.32 12.31
CA THR A 14 3.65 12.35 11.43
C THR A 14 4.02 12.88 10.05
N ARG A 15 3.51 12.24 9.00
CA ARG A 15 3.61 12.71 7.61
C ARG A 15 2.29 12.51 6.87
N THR A 16 1.91 13.48 6.05
CA THR A 16 0.85 13.29 5.04
C THR A 16 1.46 12.56 3.85
N VAL A 17 0.82 11.49 3.40
CA VAL A 17 1.21 10.73 2.21
C VAL A 17 0.03 10.59 1.28
N GLU A 18 0.33 10.59 -0.02
CA GLU A 18 -0.66 10.34 -1.05
C GLU A 18 -0.69 8.84 -1.37
N LEU A 19 -1.90 8.29 -1.41
CA LEU A 19 -2.15 6.92 -1.85
C LEU A 19 -2.76 6.94 -3.25
N VAL A 20 -2.43 5.91 -4.03
CA VAL A 20 -3.01 5.70 -5.36
C VAL A 20 -3.67 4.33 -5.41
N ALA A 21 -4.69 4.19 -6.27
CA ALA A 21 -5.38 2.93 -6.45
C ALA A 21 -4.45 1.88 -7.10
N LEU A 22 -4.63 0.61 -6.73
CA LEU A 22 -4.03 -0.49 -7.45
C LEU A 22 -4.60 -0.55 -8.88
N GLY A 23 -3.73 -0.78 -9.86
CA GLY A 23 -4.11 -1.01 -11.26
C GLY A 23 -4.47 -2.47 -11.55
N GLY A 24 -4.68 -2.79 -12.83
CA GLY A 24 -5.00 -4.15 -13.29
C GLY A 24 -6.33 -4.67 -12.75
N ALA A 25 -6.40 -5.98 -12.48
CA ALA A 25 -7.61 -6.63 -11.95
C ALA A 25 -7.91 -6.31 -10.47
N ARG A 26 -7.05 -5.53 -9.80
CA ARG A 26 -7.18 -5.17 -8.37
C ARG A 26 -7.33 -6.39 -7.47
N VAL A 27 -6.55 -7.45 -7.71
CA VAL A 27 -6.55 -8.68 -6.91
C VAL A 27 -5.31 -8.72 -6.01
N VAL A 28 -5.50 -9.00 -4.72
CA VAL A 28 -4.43 -8.99 -3.70
C VAL A 28 -4.39 -10.32 -2.94
N TYR A 29 -3.22 -10.96 -2.92
CA TYR A 29 -2.94 -12.17 -2.14
C TYR A 29 -1.72 -11.97 -1.21
N GLY A 30 -1.67 -12.66 -0.08
CA GLY A 30 -0.57 -12.57 0.90
C GLY A 30 -0.77 -11.47 1.96
N PHE A 31 0.30 -10.73 2.28
CA PHE A 31 0.33 -9.70 3.35
C PHE A 31 -0.20 -10.24 4.69
N GLN A 32 -1.11 -9.51 5.36
CA GLN A 32 -1.79 -9.98 6.58
C GLN A 32 -2.97 -10.94 6.28
N GLY A 33 -3.15 -11.41 5.04
CA GLY A 33 -4.21 -12.35 4.67
C GLY A 33 -5.64 -11.80 4.66
N LYS A 34 -5.82 -10.47 4.63
CA LYS A 34 -7.14 -9.83 4.85
C LYS A 34 -8.09 -9.82 3.65
N ILE A 35 -7.57 -9.92 2.41
CA ILE A 35 -8.38 -9.78 1.18
C ILE A 35 -8.37 -11.09 0.39
N MET A 36 -7.18 -11.64 0.08
CA MET A 36 -7.01 -12.94 -0.60
C MET A 36 -7.88 -13.10 -1.86
N GLY A 37 -7.98 -12.04 -2.66
CA GLY A 37 -8.93 -11.95 -3.76
C GLY A 37 -9.10 -10.53 -4.27
N VAL A 38 -10.25 -10.23 -4.87
CA VAL A 38 -10.58 -8.90 -5.41
C VAL A 38 -10.62 -7.88 -4.27
N LEU A 39 -9.92 -6.75 -4.45
CA LEU A 39 -9.96 -5.62 -3.53
C LEU A 39 -11.30 -4.89 -3.68
N PRO A 40 -12.04 -4.65 -2.57
CA PRO A 40 -13.31 -3.92 -2.58
C PRO A 40 -13.21 -2.50 -3.16
#